data_AF-J7G2I3-F1
#
_entry.id   AF-J7G2I3-F1
#
_cell.length_a   1.000
_cell.length_b   1.000
_cell.length_c   1.000
_cell.angle_alpha   90.00
_cell.angle_beta   90.00
_cell.angle_gamma   90.00
#
_symmetry.space_group_name_H-M   'P 1'
#
loop_
_entity.id
_entity.type
_entity.pdbx_description
1 polymer ?
#
loop_
_entity_poly.entity_id
_entity_poly.type
_entity_poly.pdbx_seq_one_letter_code
_entity_poly.pdbx_strand_id
1 'polypeptide(L)' 'MEYICSECGGKSEITIGQTVSCSFCGNRILYKKRTKEILVYEAR' A
#
# COMPACT_ATOMS: atom_id res chain seq x y z
N MET A 1 -1.30 4.14 7.74
CA MET A 1 -1.00 4.27 6.30
C MET A 1 -1.76 3.18 5.57
N GLU A 2 -2.50 3.53 4.51
CA GLU A 2 -3.18 2.52 3.69
C GLU A 2 -2.17 1.86 2.74
N TYR A 3 -2.02 0.55 2.86
CA TYR A 3 -1.28 -0.28 1.91
C TYR A 3 -2.25 -1.11 1.07
N ILE A 4 -1.82 -1.50 -0.11
CA ILE A 4 -2.59 -2.29 -1.07
C ILE A 4 -1.84 -3.60 -1.28
N CYS A 5 -2.51 -4.73 -1.11
CA CYS A 5 -1.90 -6.02 -1.36
C CYS A 5 -1.65 -6.27 -2.85
N SER A 6 -0.51 -6.87 -3.18
CA SER A 6 -0.13 -7.16 -4.57
C SER A 6 -1.08 -8.14 -5.26
N GLU A 7 -1.61 -9.11 -4.52
CA GLU A 7 -2.40 -10.21 -5.09
C GLU A 7 -3.91 -9.96 -5.02
N CYS A 8 -4.46 -9.71 -3.82
CA CYS A 8 -5.89 -9.50 -3.67
C CYS A 8 -6.35 -8.05 -3.89
N GLY A 9 -5.43 -7.09 -4.03
CA GLY A 9 -5.77 -5.65 -4.14
C GLY A 9 -6.44 -5.07 -2.89
N GLY A 10 -6.54 -5.85 -1.82
CA GLY A 10 -7.17 -5.46 -0.56
C GLY A 10 -6.43 -4.31 0.10
N LYS A 11 -7.19 -3.42 0.74
CA LYS A 11 -6.62 -2.36 1.57
C LYS A 11 -6.22 -2.97 2.92
N SER A 12 -5.00 -2.70 3.35
CA SER A 12 -4.46 -3.15 4.63
C SER A 12 -3.94 -1.94 5.39
N GLU A 13 -4.38 -1.81 6.64
CA GLU A 13 -3.88 -0.80 7.58
C GLU A 13 -2.83 -1.47 8.45
N ILE A 14 -1.56 -1.07 8.27
CA ILE A 14 -0.44 -1.63 9.04
C ILE A 14 0.10 -0.57 9.97
N THR A 15 0.30 -0.96 11.22
CA THR A 15 0.94 -0.13 12.25
C THR A 15 2.43 -0.47 12.34
N ILE A 16 3.25 0.52 12.70
CA ILE A 16 4.69 0.34 12.92
C ILE A 16 4.90 -0.72 14.02
N GLY A 17 5.73 -1.72 13.74
CA GLY A 17 6.01 -2.84 14.67
C GLY A 17 5.12 -4.07 14.49
N GLN A 18 4.08 -4.02 13.66
CA GLN A 18 3.30 -5.21 13.28
C GLN A 18 3.92 -5.94 12.08
N THR A 19 3.66 -7.24 11.98
CA THR A 19 4.08 -8.05 10.83
C THR A 19 3.43 -7.56 9.54
N VAL A 20 4.23 -7.39 8.49
CA VAL A 20 3.76 -7.01 7.15
C VAL A 20 3.14 -8.24 6.48
N SER A 21 1.82 -8.38 6.60
CA SER A 21 1.04 -9.46 5.99
C SER A 21 -0.37 -8.99 5.66
N CYS A 22 -0.90 -9.37 4.49
CA CYS A 22 -2.28 -9.13 4.13
C CYS A 22 -3.24 -10.04 4.93
N SER A 23 -4.30 -9.47 5.50
CA SER A 23 -5.30 -10.21 6.29
C SER A 23 -6.17 -11.16 5.48
N PHE A 24 -6.23 -11.00 4.15
CA PHE A 24 -7.13 -11.79 3.29
C PHE A 24 -6.44 -12.96 2.60
N CYS A 25 -5.21 -12.78 2.11
CA CYS A 25 -4.48 -13.79 1.34
C CYS A 25 -3.18 -14.26 2.01
N GLY A 26 -2.74 -13.62 3.10
CA GLY A 26 -1.49 -13.96 3.78
C GLY A 26 -0.21 -13.55 3.03
N ASN A 27 -0.32 -12.98 1.83
CA ASN A 27 0.82 -12.45 1.09
C ASN A 27 1.47 -11.28 1.86
N ARG A 28 2.81 -11.20 1.81
CA ARG A 28 3.63 -10.24 2.56
C ARG A 28 4.11 -9.05 1.71
N ILE A 29 3.73 -9.02 0.43
CA ILE A 29 4.06 -7.92 -0.48
C ILE A 29 2.90 -6.93 -0.53
N LEU A 30 3.15 -5.71 -0.09
CA LEU A 30 2.16 -4.65 -0.01
C LEU A 30 2.74 -3.36 -0.61
N TYR A 31 1.95 -2.67 -1.42
CA TYR A 31 2.30 -1.40 -2.04
C TYR A 31 1.75 -0.24 -1.23
N LYS A 32 2.50 0.86 -1.14
CA LYS A 32 1.99 2.10 -0.57
C LYS A 32 1.03 2.74 -1.58
N LYS A 33 -0.14 3.17 -1.10
CA LYS A 33 -1.12 3.87 -1.92
C LYS A 33 -0.55 5.22 -2.41
N ARG A 34 -0.91 5.61 -3.64
CA ARG A 34 -0.60 6.93 -4.21
C ARG A 34 -1.12 8.04 -3.28
N THR A 35 -0.36 9.13 -3.16
CA THR A 35 -0.83 10.34 -2.48
C THR A 35 -2.02 10.94 -3.24
N LYS A 36 -2.94 11.57 -2.51
CA LYS A 36 -4.07 12.32 -3.11
C LYS A 36 -3.65 13.72 -3.59
N GLU A 37 -2.43 14.11 -3.27
CA GLU A 37 -1.88 15.42 -3.60
C GLU A 37 -1.57 15.50 -5.10
N ILE A 38 -1.81 16.68 -5.67
CA ILE A 38 -1.50 16.96 -7.07
C ILE A 38 0.00 17.15 -7.17
N LEU A 39 0.65 16.27 -7.94
CA LEU A 39 2.05 16.38 -8.29
C LEU A 39 2.15 16.98 -9.70
N VAL A 40 2.84 18.10 -9.81
CA VAL A 40 3.15 18.76 -11.08
C VAL A 40 4.58 18.39 -11.47
N TYR A 41 4.75 17.93 -12.69
CA TYR A 41 6.06 17.58 -13.25
C TYR A 41 6.29 18.39 -14.53
N GLU A 42 7.55 18.76 -14.80
CA GLU A 42 7.95 19.35 -16.08
C GLU A 42 8.15 18.24 -17.14
N ALA A 43 7.79 18.52 -18.39
CA ALA A 43 7.82 17.53 -19.49
C ALA A 43 9.17 17.52 -20.23
N ARG A 44 10.26 17.85 -19.54
CA ARG A 44 11.58 18.09 -20.15
C ARG A 44 12.42 16.83 -20.23
#